data_AF-A0A1Z9M263-F1
#
_entry.id   AF-A0A1Z9M263-F1
#
_cell.length_a   1.000
_cell.length_b   1.000
_cell.length_c   1.000
_cell.angle_alpha   90.00
_cell.angle_beta   90.00
_cell.angle_gamma   90.00
#
_symmetry.space_group_name_H-M   'P 1'
#
loop_
_entity.id
_entity.type
_entity.pdbx_description
1 polymer ?
#
loop_
_entity_poly.entity_id
_entity_poly.type
_entity_poly.pdbx_seq_one_letter_code
_entity_poly.pdbx_strand_id
1 'polypeptide(L)'
;MKTQLLCTFTTKQRLNEVVDIIVTCNDVLYEKIYVFQNTNELNQLICTYNIEYQHDYQENVIDTISLHRKKQSNTLYTINALNEVIREKNDGVLDKSYMVDWLEFENTLLLTNEIGLQKIPTKIYQIIDTTTWGKK
;
A
#
# COMPACT_ATOMS: atom_id res chain seq x y z
N MET A 1 -11.51 -17.02 5.26
CA MET A 1 -11.39 -15.77 4.49
C MET A 1 -9.94 -15.49 4.17
N LYS A 2 -9.59 -15.37 2.88
CA LYS A 2 -8.31 -14.78 2.47
C LYS A 2 -8.54 -13.30 2.25
N THR A 3 -7.65 -12.46 2.74
CA THR A 3 -7.74 -11.00 2.57
C THR A 3 -6.63 -10.51 1.66
N GLN A 4 -6.90 -9.42 0.96
CA GLN A 4 -5.93 -8.73 0.12
C GLN A 4 -5.82 -7.27 0.58
N LEU A 5 -4.59 -6.78 0.74
CA LEU A 5 -4.34 -5.37 1.02
C LEU A 5 -4.14 -4.66 -0.32
N LEU A 6 -5.05 -3.76 -0.65
CA LEU A 6 -4.96 -2.90 -1.82
C LEU A 6 -4.43 -1.52 -1.43
N CYS A 7 -3.88 -0.85 -2.44
CA CYS A 7 -3.28 0.47 -2.34
C CYS A 7 -3.61 1.28 -3.60
N THR A 8 -4.36 2.37 -3.45
CA THR A 8 -4.66 3.32 -4.52
C THR A 8 -3.84 4.58 -4.32
N PHE A 9 -3.09 4.99 -5.35
CA PHE A 9 -2.35 6.24 -5.35
C PHE A 9 -3.28 7.42 -5.67
N THR A 10 -3.13 8.52 -4.94
CA THR A 10 -3.93 9.73 -5.18
C THR A 10 -3.18 10.99 -4.77
N THR A 11 -3.82 12.14 -4.96
CA THR A 11 -3.35 13.43 -4.47
C THR A 11 -4.29 13.98 -3.42
N LYS A 12 -3.85 14.96 -2.64
CA LYS A 12 -4.73 15.66 -1.67
C LYS A 12 -6.02 16.18 -2.31
N GLN A 13 -5.93 16.71 -3.53
CA GLN A 13 -7.08 17.29 -4.24
C GLN A 13 -8.13 16.23 -4.62
N ARG A 14 -7.68 15.03 -4.99
CA ARG A 14 -8.54 13.93 -5.46
C ARG A 14 -8.89 12.91 -4.37
N LEU A 15 -8.51 13.18 -3.13
CA LEU A 15 -8.62 12.23 -2.04
C LEU A 15 -10.07 11.79 -1.79
N ASN A 16 -11.00 12.73 -1.71
CA ASN A 16 -12.40 12.39 -1.45
C ASN A 16 -13.01 11.58 -2.62
N GLU A 17 -12.73 11.99 -3.86
CA GLU A 17 -13.15 11.27 -5.08
C GLU A 17 -12.64 9.83 -5.08
N VAL A 18 -11.36 9.62 -4.75
CA VAL A 18 -10.77 8.27 -4.69
C VAL A 18 -11.37 7.44 -3.55
N VAL A 19 -11.65 8.04 -2.39
CA VAL A 19 -12.30 7.33 -1.28
C VAL A 19 -13.73 6.95 -1.65
N ASP A 20 -14.48 7.82 -2.33
CA ASP A 20 -15.81 7.52 -2.85
C ASP A 20 -15.77 6.32 -3.82
N ILE A 21 -14.80 6.29 -4.74
CA ILE A 21 -14.59 5.16 -5.66
C ILE A 21 -14.26 3.88 -4.89
N ILE A 22 -13.33 3.94 -3.92
CA ILE A 22 -12.93 2.76 -3.13
C ILE A 22 -14.14 2.16 -2.42
N VAL A 23 -14.94 2.97 -1.73
CA VAL A 23 -16.11 2.53 -0.96
C VAL A 23 -17.24 2.07 -1.88
N THR A 24 -17.40 2.67 -3.06
CA THR A 24 -18.43 2.26 -4.02
C THR A 24 -18.10 0.95 -4.73
N CYS A 25 -16.82 0.73 -5.05
CA CYS A 25 -16.39 -0.40 -5.86
C CYS A 25 -15.92 -1.61 -5.04
N ASN A 26 -15.75 -1.49 -3.73
CA ASN A 26 -15.19 -2.55 -2.89
C ASN A 26 -15.90 -2.65 -1.54
N ASP A 27 -16.11 -3.88 -1.08
CA ASP A 27 -16.44 -4.18 0.31
C ASP A 27 -15.17 -4.05 1.18
N VAL A 28 -14.94 -2.86 1.73
CA VAL A 28 -13.77 -2.57 2.57
C VAL A 28 -13.88 -3.30 3.91
N LEU A 29 -12.99 -4.27 4.12
CA LEU A 29 -12.87 -5.00 5.38
C LEU A 29 -12.34 -4.12 6.50
N TYR A 30 -12.79 -4.42 7.72
CA TYR A 30 -12.44 -3.70 8.95
C TYR A 30 -12.88 -2.24 8.97
N GLU A 31 -13.67 -1.79 7.98
CA GLU A 31 -14.27 -0.46 7.93
C GLU A 31 -13.25 0.69 7.93
N LYS A 32 -11.97 0.41 7.62
CA LYS A 32 -10.89 1.39 7.67
C LYS A 32 -10.14 1.50 6.35
N ILE A 33 -9.96 2.75 5.91
CA ILE A 33 -8.98 3.13 4.88
C ILE A 33 -7.88 3.93 5.57
N TYR A 34 -6.64 3.44 5.53
CA TYR A 34 -5.48 4.16 6.04
C TYR A 34 -4.87 4.98 4.91
N VAL A 35 -4.82 6.29 5.09
CA VAL A 35 -4.24 7.21 4.12
C VAL A 35 -2.86 7.63 4.61
N PHE A 36 -1.85 7.25 3.85
CA PHE A 36 -0.47 7.66 4.06
C PHE A 36 -0.13 8.85 3.17
N GLN A 37 0.80 9.70 3.61
CA GLN A 37 1.39 10.78 2.83
C GLN A 37 2.86 10.48 2.60
N ASN A 38 3.32 10.67 1.36
CA ASN A 38 4.75 10.68 1.04
C ASN A 38 5.40 11.89 1.75
N THR A 39 6.43 11.65 2.57
CA THR A 39 7.09 12.73 3.32
C THR A 39 7.99 13.60 2.45
N ASN A 40 8.45 13.08 1.31
CA ASN A 40 9.23 13.83 0.33
C ASN A 40 8.33 14.66 -0.61
N GLU A 41 7.12 14.18 -0.88
CA GLU A 41 6.14 14.85 -1.75
C GLU A 41 4.77 14.96 -1.08
N LEU A 42 4.56 16.05 -0.34
CA LEU A 42 3.39 16.21 0.53
C LEU A 42 2.03 16.22 -0.19
N ASN A 43 2.00 16.36 -1.53
CA ASN A 43 0.76 16.27 -2.29
C ASN A 43 0.38 14.82 -2.61
N GLN A 44 1.33 13.89 -2.61
CA GLN A 44 1.08 12.48 -2.89
C GLN A 44 0.52 11.78 -1.66
N LEU A 45 -0.59 11.07 -1.86
CA LEU A 45 -1.27 10.26 -0.87
C LEU A 45 -1.41 8.82 -1.35
N ILE A 46 -1.46 7.92 -0.39
CA ILE A 46 -1.54 6.47 -0.61
C ILE A 46 -2.68 5.94 0.25
N CYS A 47 -3.78 5.54 -0.37
CA CYS A 47 -4.94 4.97 0.33
C CYS A 47 -4.81 3.45 0.38
N THR A 48 -4.74 2.87 1.58
CA THR A 48 -4.66 1.42 1.76
C THR A 48 -5.90 0.88 2.45
N TYR A 49 -6.41 -0.25 1.96
CA TYR A 49 -7.65 -0.86 2.43
C TYR A 49 -7.62 -2.37 2.19
N ASN A 50 -8.31 -3.13 3.04
CA ASN A 50 -8.39 -4.57 2.89
C ASN A 50 -9.70 -4.93 2.20
N ILE A 51 -9.66 -5.92 1.30
CA ILE A 51 -10.83 -6.53 0.68
C ILE A 51 -10.81 -8.04 0.90
N GLU A 52 -11.96 -8.69 0.72
CA GLU A 52 -11.99 -10.15 0.59
C GLU A 52 -11.36 -10.55 -0.75
N TYR A 53 -10.42 -11.49 -0.72
CA TYR A 53 -9.75 -11.96 -1.92
C TYR A 53 -10.74 -12.73 -2.80
N GLN A 54 -10.97 -12.26 -4.02
CA GLN A 54 -11.76 -12.95 -5.03
C GLN A 54 -10.87 -13.38 -6.20
N HIS A 55 -11.01 -14.63 -6.65
CA HIS A 55 -10.18 -15.17 -7.75
C HIS A 55 -10.37 -14.41 -9.08
N ASP A 56 -11.54 -13.80 -9.28
CA ASP A 56 -11.92 -13.06 -10.49
C ASP A 56 -11.99 -11.54 -10.26
N TYR A 57 -11.25 -11.00 -9.27
CA TYR A 57 -11.23 -9.56 -9.02
C TYR A 57 -10.74 -8.81 -10.27
N GLN A 58 -11.65 -8.09 -10.92
CA GLN A 58 -11.31 -7.10 -11.93
C GLN A 58 -10.83 -5.84 -11.20
N GLU A 59 -9.62 -5.37 -11.53
CA GLU A 59 -9.10 -4.09 -11.05
C GLU A 59 -10.00 -2.95 -11.55
N ASN A 60 -11.02 -2.62 -10.78
CA ASN A 60 -12.00 -1.59 -11.12
C ASN A 60 -11.58 -0.18 -10.65
N VAL A 61 -10.48 -0.09 -9.87
CA VAL A 61 -9.95 1.18 -9.36
C VAL A 61 -8.62 1.47 -10.04
N ILE A 62 -8.58 2.57 -10.81
CA ILE A 62 -7.39 3.07 -11.51
C ILE A 62 -6.27 3.34 -10.48
N ASP A 63 -5.01 3.15 -10.88
CA ASP A 63 -3.82 3.39 -10.04
C ASP A 63 -3.82 2.59 -8.71
N THR A 64 -4.38 1.38 -8.74
CA THR A 64 -4.45 0.49 -7.59
C THR A 64 -3.53 -0.70 -7.76
N ILE A 65 -2.80 -1.06 -6.71
CA ILE A 65 -1.93 -2.23 -6.67
C ILE A 65 -2.17 -3.04 -5.40
N SER A 66 -1.82 -4.32 -5.46
CA SER A 66 -1.77 -5.19 -4.27
C SER A 66 -0.47 -4.99 -3.51
N LEU A 67 -0.57 -4.87 -2.20
CA LEU A 67 0.57 -4.75 -1.28
C LEU A 67 0.57 -5.85 -0.23
N HIS A 68 1.72 -5.99 0.41
CA HIS A 68 1.92 -6.69 1.67
C HIS A 68 2.37 -5.67 2.73
N ARG A 69 2.20 -6.04 4.00
CA ARG A 69 2.58 -5.17 5.13
C ARG A 69 3.36 -5.94 6.18
N LYS A 70 4.52 -5.41 6.55
CA LYS A 70 5.22 -5.79 7.76
C LYS A 70 4.75 -4.88 8.90
N LYS A 71 3.89 -5.41 9.78
CA LYS A 71 3.27 -4.63 10.86
C LYS A 71 4.28 -3.99 11.82
N GLN A 72 5.35 -4.70 12.16
CA GLN A 72 6.33 -4.27 13.18
C GLN A 72 7.06 -2.97 12.84
N SER A 73 7.34 -2.73 11.55
CA SER A 73 8.05 -1.57 11.03
C SER A 73 7.13 -0.62 10.28
N ASN A 74 5.83 -0.94 10.19
CA ASN A 74 4.88 -0.25 9.32
C ASN A 74 5.36 -0.13 7.86
N THR A 75 6.10 -1.13 7.36
CA THR A 75 6.57 -1.17 5.97
C THR A 75 5.52 -1.79 5.07
N LEU A 76 5.23 -1.11 3.96
CA LEU A 76 4.38 -1.59 2.87
C LEU A 76 5.26 -2.01 1.69
N TYR A 77 4.94 -3.10 1.01
CA TYR A 77 5.79 -3.59 -0.10
C TYR A 77 5.04 -4.45 -1.11
N THR A 78 5.51 -4.45 -2.36
CA THR A 78 5.14 -5.49 -3.35
C THR A 78 6.11 -6.67 -3.27
N ILE A 79 5.71 -7.84 -3.78
CA ILE A 79 6.61 -9.01 -3.84
C ILE A 79 7.85 -8.73 -4.69
N ASN A 80 7.71 -7.97 -5.77
CA ASN A 80 8.85 -7.56 -6.60
C ASN A 80 9.83 -6.69 -5.80
N ALA A 81 9.33 -5.74 -5.01
CA ALA A 81 10.18 -4.91 -4.16
C ALA A 81 10.90 -5.74 -3.08
N LEU A 82 10.24 -6.75 -2.50
CA LEU A 82 10.89 -7.67 -1.58
C LEU A 82 12.03 -8.45 -2.24
N ASN A 83 11.82 -8.94 -3.47
CA ASN A 83 12.87 -9.66 -4.20
C ASN A 83 14.09 -8.76 -4.46
N GLU A 84 13.86 -7.49 -4.83
CA GLU A 84 14.96 -6.53 -5.01
C GLU A 84 15.68 -6.22 -3.71
N VAL A 85 14.96 -6.04 -2.59
CA VAL A 85 15.58 -5.88 -1.26
C VAL A 85 16.46 -7.08 -0.92
N ILE A 86 15.99 -8.30 -1.17
CA ILE A 86 16.78 -9.51 -0.91
C ILE A 86 18.04 -9.51 -1.77
N ARG A 87 17.94 -9.20 -3.06
CA ARG A 87 19.10 -9.13 -3.96
C ARG A 87 20.09 -8.07 -3.52
N GLU A 88 19.64 -6.85 -3.22
CA GLU A 88 20.50 -5.76 -2.73
C GLU A 88 21.26 -6.14 -1.46
N LYS A 89 20.62 -6.92 -0.58
CA LYS A 89 21.18 -7.29 0.73
C LYS A 89 21.96 -8.61 0.73
N ASN A 90 21.86 -9.39 -0.34
CA ASN A 90 22.43 -10.73 -0.45
C ASN A 90 23.29 -10.86 -1.72
N ASP A 91 24.10 -9.84 -2.00
CA ASP A 91 25.08 -9.82 -3.10
C ASP A 91 24.50 -10.21 -4.48
N GLY A 92 23.27 -9.78 -4.76
CA GLY A 92 22.54 -10.05 -6.02
C GLY A 92 21.78 -11.39 -6.05
N VAL A 93 21.93 -12.23 -5.02
CA VAL A 93 21.33 -13.56 -4.97
C VAL A 93 19.92 -13.50 -4.37
N LEU A 94 18.93 -13.99 -5.13
CA LEU A 94 17.57 -14.15 -4.63
C LEU A 94 17.46 -15.43 -3.77
N ASP A 95 17.69 -15.27 -2.47
CA ASP A 95 17.49 -16.32 -1.46
C ASP A 95 16.19 -16.07 -0.69
N LYS A 96 15.20 -16.96 -0.86
CA LYS A 96 13.89 -16.85 -0.20
C LYS A 96 13.96 -17.11 1.31
N SER A 97 15.06 -17.67 1.81
CA SER A 97 15.30 -17.86 3.25
C SER A 97 15.94 -16.63 3.91
N TYR A 98 16.35 -15.63 3.12
CA TYR A 98 16.95 -14.41 3.60
C TYR A 98 15.98 -13.64 4.52
N MET A 99 16.42 -13.37 5.75
CA MET A 99 15.66 -12.60 6.72
C MET A 99 15.99 -11.11 6.57
N VAL A 100 15.09 -10.38 5.91
CA VAL A 100 15.19 -8.91 5.80
C VAL A 100 15.06 -8.25 7.17
N ASP A 101 16.00 -7.35 7.50
CA ASP A 101 15.83 -6.41 8.61
C ASP A 101 14.84 -5.31 8.21
N TRP A 102 13.61 -5.46 8.67
CA TRP A 102 12.52 -4.55 8.32
C TRP A 102 12.61 -3.19 9.00
N LEU A 103 13.41 -3.04 10.06
CA LEU A 103 13.59 -1.75 10.74
C LEU A 103 14.32 -0.74 9.85
N GLU A 104 15.13 -1.20 8.90
CA GLU A 104 15.75 -0.31 7.90
C GLU A 104 14.73 0.36 6.96
N PHE A 105 13.53 -0.21 6.87
CA PHE A 105 12.45 0.24 5.98
C PHE A 105 11.25 0.79 6.76
N GLU A 106 11.49 1.26 7.98
CA GLU A 106 10.43 1.74 8.86
C GLU A 106 9.62 2.86 8.22
N ASN A 107 8.28 2.75 8.27
CA ASN A 107 7.36 3.72 7.69
C ASN A 107 7.62 4.01 6.21
N THR A 108 8.00 3.00 5.42
CA THR A 108 8.20 3.16 3.96
C THR A 108 7.23 2.30 3.15
N LEU A 109 6.93 2.77 1.93
CA LEU A 109 6.37 1.97 0.85
C LEU A 109 7.49 1.61 -0.13
N LEU A 110 7.70 0.30 -0.33
CA LEU A 110 8.70 -0.27 -1.22
C LEU A 110 8.04 -0.72 -2.53
N LEU A 111 8.50 -0.14 -3.64
CA LEU A 111 8.04 -0.43 -5.00
C LEU A 111 9.24 -0.73 -5.90
N THR A 112 8.96 -1.23 -7.10
CA THR A 112 9.98 -1.42 -8.15
C THR A 112 9.57 -0.63 -9.38
N ASN A 113 10.52 0.08 -9.99
CA ASN A 113 10.36 0.73 -11.29
C ASN A 113 11.50 0.29 -12.24
N GLU A 114 11.59 0.89 -13.44
CA GLU A 114 12.62 0.55 -14.44
C GLU A 114 14.06 0.77 -13.95
N ILE A 115 14.25 1.61 -12.93
CA ILE A 115 15.56 1.98 -12.37
C ILE A 115 15.94 1.07 -11.20
N GLY A 116 14.97 0.40 -10.57
CA GLY A 116 15.17 -0.55 -9.47
C GLY A 116 14.23 -0.34 -8.29
N LEU A 117 14.72 -0.59 -7.08
CA LEU A 117 13.96 -0.45 -5.84
C LEU A 117 13.70 1.02 -5.50
N GLN A 118 12.43 1.39 -5.41
CA GLN A 118 11.98 2.72 -4.99
C GLN A 118 11.48 2.66 -3.54
N LYS A 119 12.04 3.52 -2.69
CA LYS A 119 11.70 3.64 -1.26
C LYS A 119 10.97 4.95 -1.04
N ILE A 120 9.67 4.89 -0.76
CA ILE A 120 8.84 6.06 -0.51
C ILE A 120 8.66 6.19 1.00
N PRO A 121 9.25 7.19 1.66
CA PRO A 121 9.00 7.42 3.09
C PRO A 121 7.57 7.94 3.28
N THR A 122 6.88 7.37 4.27
CA THR A 122 5.45 7.61 4.51
C THR A 122 5.18 7.99 5.95
N LYS A 123 4.09 8.73 6.15
CA LYS A 123 3.49 8.94 7.46
C LYS A 123 1.98 8.84 7.36
N ILE A 124 1.30 8.48 8.45
CA ILE A 124 -0.16 8.51 8.47
C ILE A 124 -0.62 9.96 8.30
N TYR A 125 -1.47 10.19 7.30
CA TYR A 125 -2.12 11.47 7.04
C TYR A 125 -3.50 11.50 7.70
N GLN A 126 -4.29 10.44 7.50
CA GLN A 126 -5.61 10.27 8.12
C GLN A 126 -6.04 8.80 8.10
N ILE A 127 -6.99 8.46 8.96
CA ILE A 127 -7.68 7.17 8.95
C ILE A 127 -9.15 7.45 8.71
N ILE A 128 -9.71 6.86 7.66
CA ILE A 128 -11.11 7.05 7.27
C ILE A 128 -11.93 5.85 7.73
N ASP A 129 -13.09 6.13 8.33
CA ASP A 129 -14.09 5.14 8.69
C ASP A 129 -15.16 5.05 7.60
N THR A 130 -15.26 3.90 6.93
CA THR A 130 -16.18 3.73 5.79
C THR A 130 -17.64 3.69 6.23
N THR A 131 -17.96 3.40 7.50
CA THR A 131 -19.35 3.37 7.98
C THR A 131 -19.97 4.76 8.13
N THR A 132 -19.13 5.78 8.27
CA THR A 132 -19.52 7.19 8.44
C THR A 132 -19.25 8.04 7.20
N TRP A 133 -18.48 7.51 6.25
CA TRP A 133 -18.15 8.21 5.00
C TRP A 133 -19.41 8.51 4.17
N GLY A 134 -19.52 9.74 3.65
CA GLY A 134 -20.66 10.17 2.81
C GLY A 134 -21.97 10.44 3.56
N LYS A 135 -22.10 10.08 4.84
CA LYS A 135 -23.26 10.40 5.67
C LYS A 135 -23.10 11.82 6.21
N LYS A 136 -23.72 12.79 5.53
CA LYS A 136 -23.98 14.14 6.06
C LYS A 136 -25.33 14.18 6.76
#